data_AF-A0A5C9EXP2-F1
#
_entry.id   AF-A0A5C9EXP2-F1
#
_cell.length_a   1.000
_cell.length_b   1.000
_cell.length_c   1.000
_cell.angle_alpha   90.00
_cell.angle_beta   90.00
_cell.angle_gamma   90.00
#
_symmetry.space_group_name_H-M   'P 1'
#
loop_
_entity.id
_entity.type
_entity.pdbx_description
1 polymer ?
#
loop_
_entity_poly.entity_id
_entity_poly.type
_entity_poly.pdbx_seq_one_letter_code
_entity_poly.pdbx_strand_id
1 'polypeptide(L)' 'MKNNIKKEVLLSIGMFSLIAAIFLDRFTPDIAIIDFFVGLFTGLSAATNLGYLIRLRQERKIEENPQSDTNN' A
#
# COMPACT_ATOMS: atom_id res chain seq x y z
N MET A 1 -15.25 12.84 -5.69
CA MET A 1 -15.54 11.62 -4.90
C MET A 1 -14.95 10.32 -5.47
N LYS A 2 -14.90 10.10 -6.79
CA LYS A 2 -14.53 8.80 -7.42
C LYS A 2 -13.06 8.35 -7.21
N ASN A 3 -12.14 9.25 -6.85
CA ASN A 3 -10.72 8.92 -6.65
C ASN A 3 -10.33 8.56 -5.20
N ASN A 4 -11.07 9.02 -4.19
CA ASN A 4 -10.72 8.74 -2.79
C ASN A 4 -11.01 7.28 -2.41
N ILE A 5 -12.10 6.71 -2.95
CA ILE A 5 -12.47 5.30 -2.75
C ILE A 5 -11.33 4.37 -3.17
N LYS A 6 -10.64 4.67 -4.28
CA LYS A 6 -9.51 3.85 -4.76
C LYS A 6 -8.28 3.94 -3.86
N LYS A 7 -8.08 5.07 -3.18
CA LYS A 7 -6.93 5.29 -2.27
C LYS A 7 -7.07 4.49 -0.98
N GLU A 8 -8.25 4.55 -0.37
CA GLU A 8 -8.56 3.79 0.86
C GLU A 8 -8.53 2.29 0.62
N VAL A 9 -8.99 1.84 -0.55
CA VAL A 9 -8.94 0.42 -0.94
C VAL A 9 -7.49 -0.07 -1.05
N LEU A 10 -6.57 0.72 -1.62
CA LEU A 10 -5.18 0.31 -1.77
C LEU A 10 -4.47 0.14 -0.42
N LEU A 11 -4.72 1.07 0.50
CA LEU A 11 -4.21 1.00 1.88
C LEU A 11 -4.82 -0.18 2.64
N SER A 12 -6.13 -0.40 2.48
CA SER A 12 -6.84 -1.51 3.11
C SER A 12 -6.32 -2.86 2.64
N ILE A 13 -6.09 -3.04 1.33
CA ILE A 13 -5.49 -4.27 0.78
C ILE A 13 -4.12 -4.53 1.40
N GLY A 14 -3.29 -3.50 1.53
CA GLY A 14 -1.98 -3.60 2.18
C GLY A 14 -2.10 -4.07 3.63
N MET A 15 -3.04 -3.53 4.40
CA MET A 15 -3.29 -3.96 5.79
C MET A 15 -3.82 -5.39 5.88
N PHE A 16 -4.81 -5.76 5.05
CA PHE A 16 -5.36 -7.12 5.02
C PHE A 16 -4.29 -8.16 4.67
N SER A 17 -3.42 -7.85 3.71
CA SER A 17 -2.30 -8.69 3.32
C SER A 17 -1.32 -8.88 4.50
N LEU A 18 -1.03 -7.82 5.25
CA LEU A 18 -0.15 -7.92 6.43
C LEU A 18 -0.78 -8.77 7.55
N ILE A 19 -2.08 -8.59 7.81
CA ILE A 19 -2.81 -9.38 8.80
C ILE A 19 -2.77 -10.86 8.41
N ALA A 20 -3.01 -11.18 7.13
CA ALA A 20 -2.94 -12.55 6.64
C ALA A 20 -1.54 -13.16 6.83
N ALA A 21 -0.48 -12.39 6.56
CA ALA A 21 0.90 -12.83 6.81
C ALA A 21 1.13 -13.17 8.29
N ILE A 22 0.70 -12.31 9.22
CA ILE A 22 0.83 -12.53 10.67
C ILE A 22 0.05 -13.76 11.11
N PHE A 23 -1.16 -13.97 10.59
CA PHE A 23 -1.98 -15.13 10.92
C PHE A 23 -1.35 -16.44 10.43
N LEU A 24 -0.81 -16.44 9.20
CA LEU A 24 -0.11 -17.60 8.65
C LEU A 24 1.12 -17.92 9.49
N ASP A 25 1.97 -16.92 9.73
CA ASP A 25 3.18 -17.07 10.56
C ASP A 25 2.88 -17.60 11.97
N ARG A 26 1.76 -17.18 12.57
CA ARG A 26 1.45 -17.51 13.97
C ARG A 26 0.70 -18.82 14.16
N PHE A 27 -0.19 -19.19 13.23
CA PHE A 27 -1.16 -20.28 13.42
C PHE A 27 -0.96 -21.47 12.49
N THR A 28 -0.07 -21.37 11.49
CA THR A 28 0.20 -22.50 10.60
C THR A 28 1.54 -23.17 10.93
N PRO A 29 1.65 -24.50 10.71
CA PRO A 29 2.90 -25.20 10.93
C PRO A 29 4.02 -24.61 10.09
N ASP A 30 5.23 -24.65 10.64
CA ASP A 30 6.45 -24.20 9.97
C ASP A 30 6.80 -25.17 8.84
N ILE A 31 6.33 -24.84 7.64
CA ILE A 31 6.58 -25.56 6.39
C ILE A 31 6.96 -24.56 5.30
N ALA A 32 7.91 -24.93 4.45
CA ALA A 32 8.50 -24.03 3.45
C ALA A 32 7.48 -23.33 2.53
N ILE A 33 6.31 -23.95 2.30
CA ILE A 33 5.26 -23.34 1.48
C ILE A 33 4.55 -22.19 2.21
N ILE A 34 4.39 -22.28 3.53
CA ILE A 34 3.81 -21.22 4.36
C ILE A 34 4.77 -20.03 4.41
N ASP A 35 6.07 -20.25 4.59
CA ASP A 35 7.09 -19.18 4.56
C ASP A 35 7.05 -18.37 3.27
N PHE A 36 6.88 -19.05 2.14
CA PHE A 36 6.70 -18.39 0.86
C PHE A 36 5.47 -17.48 0.85
N PHE A 37 4.33 -17.95 1.38
CA PHE A 37 3.11 -17.14 1.45
C PHE A 37 3.24 -15.96 2.43
N VAL A 38 3.85 -16.17 3.59
CA VAL A 38 4.15 -15.09 4.56
C VAL A 38 5.00 -14.01 3.90
N GLY A 39 6.06 -14.41 3.19
CA GLY A 39 6.92 -13.50 2.43
C GLY A 39 6.15 -12.76 1.32
N LEU A 40 5.34 -13.49 0.55
CA LEU A 40 4.52 -12.91 -0.53
C LEU A 40 3.54 -11.85 0.00
N PHE A 41 2.78 -12.17 1.06
CA PHE A 41 1.80 -11.26 1.64
C PHE A 41 2.45 -10.04 2.29
N THR A 42 3.61 -10.23 2.93
CA THR A 42 4.41 -9.13 3.49
C THR A 42 4.93 -8.22 2.37
N GLY A 43 5.47 -8.79 1.30
CA GLY A 43 5.94 -8.04 0.14
C GLY A 43 4.82 -7.24 -0.54
N LEU A 44 3.65 -7.86 -0.72
CA LEU A 44 2.47 -7.20 -1.30
C LEU A 44 1.99 -6.03 -0.42
N SER A 45 2.01 -6.21 0.90
CA SER A 45 1.70 -5.13 1.86
C SER A 45 2.69 -3.97 1.73
N ALA A 46 3.99 -4.26 1.70
CA ALA A 46 5.01 -3.23 1.56
C ALA A 46 4.88 -2.46 0.24
N ALA A 47 4.65 -3.17 -0.88
CA ALA A 47 4.50 -2.56 -2.20
C ALA A 47 3.26 -1.66 -2.29
N THR A 48 2.12 -2.10 -1.76
CA THR A 48 0.87 -1.32 -1.77
C THR A 48 0.98 -0.08 -0.88
N ASN A 49 1.55 -0.20 0.32
CA ASN A 49 1.79 0.92 1.22
C ASN A 49 2.79 1.93 0.61
N LEU A 50 3.86 1.46 -0.02
CA LEU A 50 4.83 2.33 -0.69
C LEU A 50 4.22 3.05 -1.89
N GLY A 51 3.44 2.34 -2.71
CA GLY A 51 2.72 2.94 -3.84
C GLY A 51 1.74 4.03 -3.39
N TYR A 52 1.03 3.80 -2.28
CA TYR A 52 0.19 4.81 -1.65
C TYR A 52 1.01 6.04 -1.21
N LEU A 53 2.15 5.83 -0.56
CA LEU A 53 3.01 6.90 -0.06
C LEU A 53 3.60 7.77 -1.18
N ILE A 54 4.04 7.14 -2.27
CA ILE A 54 4.55 7.85 -3.47
C ILE A 54 3.44 8.71 -4.07
N ARG A 55 2.23 8.16 -4.20
CA ARG A 55 1.07 8.89 -4.71
C ARG A 55 0.70 10.07 -3.81
N LEU A 56 0.69 9.89 -2.49
CA LEU A 56 0.43 10.97 -1.54
C LEU A 56 1.47 12.10 -1.65
N ARG A 57 2.74 11.76 -1.92
CA ARG A 57 3.79 12.76 -2.16
C ARG A 57 3.59 13.54 -3.46
N GLN A 58 3.12 12.89 -4.52
CA GLN A 58 2.81 13.57 -5.78
C GLN A 58 1.65 14.55 -5.61
N GLU A 59 0.62 14.17 -4.85
CA GLU A 59 -0.53 15.04 -4.56
C GLU A 59 -0.12 16.28 -3.75
N ARG A 60 0.74 16.13 -2.73
CA ARG A 60 1.24 17.29 -1.97
C ARG A 60 2.12 18.23 -2.79
N LYS A 61 2.94 17.71 -3.72
CA LYS A 61 3.76 18.57 -4.60
C LYS A 61 2.91 19.46 -5.52
N ILE A 62 1.72 19.00 -5.89
CA ILE A 62 0.78 19.78 -6.71
C ILE A 62 0.13 20.88 -5.86
N GLU A 63 -0.21 20.59 -4.61
CA GLU A 63 -0.78 21.58 -3.68
C GLU A 63 0.23 22.65 -3.24
N GLU A 64 1.53 22.34 -3.16
CA GLU A 64 2.58 23.31 -2.84
C GLU A 64 2.97 24.22 -4.02
N ASN A 65 2.56 23.91 -5.26
CA ASN A 65 2.80 24.77 -6.42
C ASN A 65 1.53 25.04 -7.25
N PRO A 66 0.53 25.77 -6.71
CA PRO A 66 -0.67 26.12 -7.46
C PRO A 66 -0.47 27.35 -8.38
N GLN A 67 0.72 27.95 -8.45
CA GLN A 67 0.88 29.32 -8.94
C GLN A 67 2.13 29.55 -9.80
N SER A 68 2.38 28.68 -10.79
CA SER A 68 3.33 28.98 -11.88
C SER A 68 2.69 29.09 -13.26
N ASP A 69 1.38 28.82 -13.40
CA ASP A 69 0.78 28.57 -14.72
C ASP A 69 -0.14 29.69 -15.23
N THR A 70 -0.13 30.88 -14.60
CA THR A 70 -0.95 32.03 -15.07
C THR A 70 -0.22 33.06 -15.92
N ASN A 71 1.05 32.85 -16.30
CA ASN A 71 1.77 33.77 -17.17
C ASN A 71 2.48 33.03 -18.32
N ASN A 72 1.76 32.83 -19.44
CA ASN A 72 2.28 32.97 -20.81
C ASN A 72 1.14 32.93 -21.82
#